data_AF-A0A9P1H3U3-F1
#
_entry.id   AF-A0A9P1H3U3-F1
#
_cell.length_a   1.000
_cell.length_b   1.000
_cell.length_c   1.000
_cell.angle_alpha   90.00
_cell.angle_beta   90.00
_cell.angle_gamma   90.00
#
_symmetry.space_group_name_H-M   'P 1'
#
loop_
_entity.id
_entity.type
_entity.pdbx_description
1 polymer ?
#
loop_
_entity_poly.entity_id
_entity_poly.type
_entity_poly.pdbx_seq_one_letter_code
_entity_poly.pdbx_strand_id
1 'polypeptide(L)'
;MGDADKDAKEALDALESEAKEWEKDAEIERILNAFRLDAYAVLDLNPGVPESDIKNPRAPDAFDRLRKAQTELMDEKHRERLDESIADARMLLIRENKWTVDSEELKTPEFAKMWRAKAREVLVQDEHRRRKLAKAMMQEEGREQKKQDDELEERKRKRQHEQDWEATRDQRIDSWRQFQKGKGSEKKKKKLKPIG
;
A
#
# COMPACT_ATOMS: atom_id res chain seq x y z
N MET A 1 -6.06 -38.55 -38.53
CA MET A 1 -4.92 -38.91 -37.66
C MET A 1 -4.66 -37.90 -36.54
N GLY A 2 -5.27 -36.70 -36.53
CA GLY A 2 -4.91 -35.65 -35.55
C GLY A 2 -5.71 -35.63 -34.24
N ASP A 3 -6.96 -36.13 -34.21
CA ASP A 3 -7.79 -36.06 -33.00
C ASP A 3 -7.38 -37.09 -31.93
N ALA A 4 -7.06 -38.33 -32.33
CA ALA A 4 -6.66 -39.36 -31.39
C ALA A 4 -5.37 -39.03 -30.62
N ASP A 5 -4.41 -38.36 -31.26
CA ASP A 5 -3.16 -37.92 -30.62
C ASP A 5 -3.40 -36.75 -29.66
N LYS A 6 -4.39 -35.89 -29.96
CA LYS A 6 -4.80 -34.78 -29.10
C LYS A 6 -5.51 -35.28 -27.85
N ASP A 7 -6.46 -36.19 -28.01
CA ASP A 7 -7.20 -36.82 -26.91
C ASP A 7 -6.26 -37.60 -25.98
N ALA A 8 -5.28 -38.32 -26.53
CA ALA A 8 -4.26 -39.01 -25.75
C ALA A 8 -3.39 -38.04 -24.93
N LYS A 9 -3.04 -36.88 -25.50
CA LYS A 9 -2.27 -35.86 -24.80
C LYS A 9 -3.07 -35.21 -23.68
N GLU A 10 -4.34 -34.88 -23.92
CA GLU A 10 -5.21 -34.30 -22.90
C GLU A 10 -5.43 -35.28 -21.73
N ALA A 11 -5.58 -36.58 -22.02
CA ALA A 11 -5.66 -37.61 -21.00
C ALA A 11 -4.36 -37.72 -20.17
N LEU A 12 -3.19 -37.63 -20.81
CA LEU A 12 -1.90 -37.62 -20.11
C LEU A 12 -1.73 -36.38 -19.22
N ASP A 13 -2.08 -35.19 -19.73
CA ASP A 13 -1.97 -33.93 -18.97
C ASP A 13 -2.92 -33.94 -17.75
N ALA A 14 -4.10 -34.53 -17.89
CA ALA A 14 -5.05 -34.73 -16.78
C ALA A 14 -4.48 -35.69 -15.72
N LEU A 15 -3.94 -36.83 -16.13
CA LEU A 15 -3.30 -37.80 -15.24
C LEU A 15 -2.08 -37.20 -14.52
N GLU A 16 -1.27 -36.38 -15.22
CA GLU A 16 -0.13 -35.70 -14.59
C GLU A 16 -0.57 -34.66 -13.55
N SER A 17 -1.69 -33.97 -13.81
CA SER A 17 -2.26 -33.01 -12.85
C SER A 17 -2.81 -33.72 -11.61
N GLU A 18 -3.54 -34.81 -11.81
CA GLU A 18 -4.06 -35.65 -10.71
C GLU A 18 -2.91 -36.27 -9.90
N ALA A 19 -1.86 -36.75 -10.55
CA ALA A 19 -0.66 -37.25 -9.87
C ALA A 19 -0.01 -36.17 -9.00
N LYS A 20 0.11 -34.93 -9.49
CA LYS A 20 0.65 -33.81 -8.71
C LYS A 20 -0.22 -33.39 -7.54
N GLU A 21 -1.54 -33.52 -7.65
CA GLU A 21 -2.46 -33.26 -6.54
C GLU A 21 -2.35 -34.37 -5.49
N TRP A 22 -2.34 -35.63 -5.94
CA TRP A 22 -2.13 -36.79 -5.09
C TRP A 22 -0.79 -36.72 -4.35
N GLU A 23 0.30 -36.33 -5.00
CA GLU A 23 1.62 -36.15 -4.36
C GLU A 23 1.59 -35.11 -3.24
N LYS A 24 0.84 -34.00 -3.42
CA LYS A 24 0.71 -32.97 -2.38
C LYS A 24 -0.09 -33.48 -1.18
N ASP A 25 -1.21 -34.15 -1.45
CA ASP A 25 -2.06 -34.67 -0.39
C ASP A 25 -1.39 -35.82 0.35
N ALA A 26 -0.73 -36.72 -0.38
CA ALA A 26 0.09 -37.79 0.19
C ALA A 26 1.22 -37.25 1.07
N GLU A 27 1.86 -36.15 0.67
CA GLU A 27 2.90 -35.50 1.49
C GLU A 27 2.34 -34.88 2.78
N ILE A 28 1.16 -34.24 2.69
CA ILE A 28 0.46 -33.72 3.87
C ILE A 28 0.09 -34.86 4.82
N GLU A 29 -0.48 -35.95 4.30
CA GLU A 29 -0.84 -37.12 5.09
C GLU A 29 0.38 -37.78 5.72
N ARG A 30 1.50 -37.89 4.99
CA ARG A 30 2.78 -38.38 5.52
C ARG A 30 3.22 -37.55 6.73
N ILE A 31 3.22 -36.22 6.62
CA ILE A 31 3.58 -35.29 7.71
C ILE A 31 2.63 -35.45 8.91
N LEU A 32 1.32 -35.51 8.67
CA LEU A 32 0.32 -35.60 9.74
C LEU A 32 0.35 -36.95 10.46
N ASN A 33 0.70 -38.02 9.75
CA ASN A 33 0.77 -39.38 10.30
C ASN A 33 2.14 -39.72 10.89
N ALA A 34 3.17 -38.92 10.64
CA ALA A 34 4.48 -39.08 11.28
C ALA A 34 4.36 -38.96 12.81
N PHE A 35 5.10 -39.81 13.53
CA PHE A 35 5.10 -39.75 14.99
C PHE A 35 5.63 -38.39 15.45
N ARG A 36 4.83 -37.65 16.23
CA ARG A 36 5.11 -36.23 16.58
C ARG A 36 6.44 -35.98 17.28
N LEU A 37 7.04 -36.99 17.92
CA LEU A 37 8.35 -36.87 18.58
C LEU A 37 9.52 -37.27 17.66
N ASP A 38 9.25 -37.78 16.46
CA ASP A 38 10.24 -38.11 15.44
C ASP A 38 10.34 -36.99 14.40
N ALA A 39 11.17 -36.00 14.69
CA ALA A 39 11.39 -34.86 13.80
C ALA A 39 12.05 -35.24 12.46
N TYR A 40 12.79 -36.35 12.41
CA TYR A 40 13.40 -36.86 11.17
C TYR A 40 12.33 -37.39 10.24
N ALA A 41 11.40 -38.20 10.76
CA ALA A 41 10.25 -38.67 9.99
C ALA A 41 9.39 -37.50 9.50
N VAL A 42 9.16 -36.46 10.30
CA VAL A 42 8.38 -35.27 9.87
C VAL A 42 9.04 -34.56 8.68
N LEU A 43 10.35 -34.36 8.72
CA LEU A 43 11.10 -33.68 7.65
C LEU A 43 11.50 -34.59 6.49
N ASP A 44 11.19 -35.89 6.57
CA ASP A 44 11.64 -36.92 5.62
C ASP A 44 13.18 -36.95 5.45
N LEU A 45 13.89 -36.97 6.59
CA LEU A 45 15.34 -36.96 6.64
C LEU A 45 15.89 -38.18 7.38
N ASN A 46 17.09 -38.61 7.02
CA ASN A 46 17.82 -39.63 7.77
C ASN A 46 18.59 -39.00 8.95
N PRO A 47 18.79 -39.74 10.06
CA PRO A 47 19.69 -39.30 11.12
C PRO A 47 21.11 -39.03 10.62
N GLY A 48 21.73 -37.95 11.13
CA GLY A 48 23.11 -37.60 10.81
C GLY A 48 23.31 -36.70 9.57
N VAL A 49 22.22 -36.25 8.94
CA VAL A 49 22.29 -35.20 7.90
C VAL A 49 22.86 -33.88 8.46
N PRO A 50 23.61 -33.12 7.65
CA PRO A 50 24.17 -31.84 8.07
C PRO A 50 23.06 -30.80 8.31
N GLU A 51 23.37 -29.80 9.14
CA GLU A 51 22.42 -28.73 9.48
C GLU A 51 21.92 -27.93 8.26
N SER A 52 22.71 -27.88 7.18
CA SER A 52 22.32 -27.27 5.90
C SER A 52 21.10 -27.93 5.28
N ASP A 53 20.95 -29.24 5.44
CA ASP A 53 19.90 -30.03 4.82
C ASP A 53 18.63 -30.05 5.69
N ILE A 54 18.79 -29.77 6.99
CA ILE A 54 17.70 -29.59 7.96
C ILE A 54 17.06 -28.20 7.80
N LYS A 55 17.86 -27.17 7.50
CA LYS A 55 17.38 -25.79 7.39
C LYS A 55 16.94 -25.47 5.96
N ASN A 56 15.65 -25.20 5.79
CA ASN A 56 15.14 -24.51 4.61
C ASN A 56 14.73 -23.06 4.98
N PRO A 57 15.58 -22.06 4.70
CA PRO A 57 15.30 -20.66 5.06
C PRO A 57 14.00 -20.10 4.46
N ARG A 58 13.50 -20.71 3.37
CA ARG A 58 12.30 -20.23 2.66
C ARG A 58 11.02 -20.92 3.12
N ALA A 59 11.12 -21.97 3.93
CA ALA A 59 9.94 -22.70 4.39
C ALA A 59 8.94 -21.81 5.15
N PRO A 60 9.36 -21.00 6.16
CA PRO A 60 8.45 -20.08 6.84
C PRO A 60 7.75 -19.10 5.88
N ASP A 61 8.51 -18.46 4.99
CA ASP A 61 7.99 -17.53 4.00
C ASP A 61 6.94 -18.17 3.07
N ALA A 62 7.17 -19.44 2.67
CA ALA A 62 6.24 -20.18 1.84
C ALA A 62 4.93 -20.49 2.57
N PHE A 63 5.00 -20.96 3.83
CA PHE A 63 3.82 -21.22 4.66
C PHE A 63 3.01 -19.94 4.92
N ASP A 64 3.69 -18.84 5.27
CA ASP A 64 3.05 -17.55 5.50
C ASP A 64 2.35 -17.04 4.23
N ARG A 65 2.98 -17.20 3.07
CA ARG A 65 2.39 -16.80 1.79
C ARG A 65 1.15 -17.63 1.45
N LEU A 66 1.18 -18.95 1.66
CA LEU A 66 0.02 -19.82 1.44
C LEU A 66 -1.15 -19.44 2.35
N ARG A 67 -0.90 -19.28 3.65
CA ARG A 67 -1.92 -18.89 4.63
C ARG A 67 -2.51 -17.51 4.30
N LYS A 68 -1.66 -16.55 3.93
CA LYS A 68 -2.10 -15.20 3.55
C LYS A 68 -2.99 -15.24 2.31
N ALA A 69 -2.59 -15.98 1.26
CA ALA A 69 -3.38 -16.12 0.05
C ALA A 69 -4.75 -16.76 0.32
N GLN A 70 -4.80 -17.81 1.14
CA GLN A 70 -6.06 -18.41 1.57
C GLN A 70 -6.94 -17.37 2.28
N THR A 71 -6.38 -16.63 3.25
CA THR A 71 -7.11 -15.62 4.00
C THR A 71 -7.65 -14.50 3.08
N GLU A 72 -6.84 -14.05 2.13
CA GLU A 72 -7.24 -13.04 1.14
C GLU A 72 -8.39 -13.53 0.23
N LEU A 73 -8.38 -14.80 -0.18
CA LEU A 73 -9.45 -15.37 -1.02
C LEU A 73 -10.73 -15.69 -0.26
N MET A 74 -10.66 -15.85 1.07
CA MET A 74 -11.84 -15.98 1.93
C MET A 74 -12.57 -14.64 2.11
N ASP A 75 -11.90 -13.51 1.90
CA ASP A 75 -12.55 -12.19 1.86
C ASP A 75 -13.22 -12.00 0.50
N GLU A 76 -14.56 -12.01 0.49
CA GLU A 76 -15.35 -11.97 -0.73
C GLU A 76 -15.10 -10.70 -1.56
N LYS A 77 -14.91 -9.55 -0.90
CA LYS A 77 -14.64 -8.28 -1.58
C LYS A 77 -13.23 -8.24 -2.19
N HIS A 78 -12.26 -8.90 -1.56
CA HIS A 78 -10.92 -9.02 -2.11
C HIS A 78 -10.91 -9.99 -3.29
N ARG A 79 -11.59 -11.13 -3.16
CA ARG A 79 -11.76 -12.12 -4.22
C ARG A 79 -12.44 -11.52 -5.46
N GLU A 80 -13.55 -10.81 -5.28
CA GLU A 80 -14.28 -10.16 -6.39
C GLU A 80 -13.37 -9.18 -7.16
N ARG A 81 -12.64 -8.30 -6.46
CA ARG A 81 -11.70 -7.37 -7.10
C ARG A 81 -10.56 -8.07 -7.84
N LEU A 82 -10.06 -9.18 -7.30
CA LEU A 82 -9.02 -9.99 -7.93
C LEU A 82 -9.57 -10.65 -9.21
N ASP A 83 -10.76 -11.22 -9.14
CA ASP A 83 -11.44 -11.87 -10.28
C ASP A 83 -11.75 -10.85 -11.39
N GLU A 84 -12.22 -9.66 -11.05
CA GLU A 84 -12.41 -8.54 -11.98
C GLU A 84 -11.11 -8.18 -12.71
N SER A 85 -10.01 -8.01 -11.96
CA SER A 85 -8.70 -7.66 -12.55
C SER A 85 -8.19 -8.76 -13.50
N ILE A 86 -8.43 -10.03 -13.16
CA ILE A 86 -8.06 -11.19 -13.99
C ILE A 86 -8.96 -11.27 -15.24
N ALA A 87 -10.26 -10.97 -15.11
CA ALA A 87 -11.18 -10.90 -16.24
C ALA A 87 -10.82 -9.75 -17.20
N ASP A 88 -10.47 -8.58 -16.68
CA ASP A 88 -9.98 -7.44 -17.47
C ASP A 88 -8.72 -7.81 -18.26
N ALA A 89 -7.78 -8.54 -17.65
CA ALA A 89 -6.61 -9.04 -18.34
C ALA A 89 -6.97 -9.94 -19.53
N ARG A 90 -8.01 -10.78 -19.41
CA ARG A 90 -8.53 -11.61 -20.51
C ARG A 90 -9.05 -10.73 -21.64
N MET A 91 -9.86 -9.73 -21.32
CA MET A 91 -10.47 -8.83 -22.30
C MET A 91 -9.43 -7.97 -23.03
N LEU A 92 -8.42 -7.49 -22.32
CA LEU A 92 -7.29 -6.77 -22.92
C LEU A 92 -6.54 -7.65 -23.91
N LEU A 93 -6.26 -8.91 -23.54
CA LEU A 93 -5.55 -9.83 -24.41
C LEU A 93 -6.35 -10.15 -25.69
N ILE A 94 -7.66 -10.36 -25.58
CA ILE A 94 -8.56 -10.54 -26.73
C ILE A 94 -8.48 -9.32 -27.65
N ARG A 95 -8.54 -8.11 -27.09
CA ARG A 95 -8.47 -6.85 -27.86
C ARG A 95 -7.11 -6.65 -28.54
N GLU A 96 -6.01 -6.92 -27.86
CA GLU A 96 -4.64 -6.77 -28.38
C GLU A 96 -4.40 -7.68 -29.59
N ASN A 97 -4.94 -8.90 -29.56
CA ASN A 97 -4.83 -9.87 -30.64
C ASN A 97 -5.97 -9.76 -31.67
N LYS A 98 -6.90 -8.81 -31.49
CA LYS A 98 -8.09 -8.61 -32.33
C LYS A 98 -8.97 -9.86 -32.46
N TRP A 99 -9.04 -10.65 -31.39
CA TRP A 99 -9.90 -11.82 -31.29
C TRP A 99 -11.32 -11.43 -30.87
N THR A 100 -12.23 -12.41 -30.99
CA THR A 100 -13.57 -12.39 -30.40
C THR A 100 -13.63 -13.36 -29.23
N VAL A 101 -14.71 -13.30 -28.44
CA VAL A 101 -14.94 -14.24 -27.32
C VAL A 101 -15.05 -15.69 -27.77
N ASP A 102 -15.36 -15.92 -29.05
CA ASP A 102 -15.56 -17.24 -29.64
C ASP A 102 -14.33 -17.74 -30.42
N SER A 103 -13.21 -17.01 -30.44
CA SER A 103 -12.04 -17.44 -31.21
C SER A 103 -11.42 -18.71 -30.62
N GLU A 104 -11.07 -19.67 -31.47
CA GLU A 104 -10.56 -20.99 -31.04
C GLU A 104 -9.23 -20.90 -30.27
N GLU A 105 -8.46 -19.84 -30.53
CA GLU A 105 -7.23 -19.52 -29.82
C GLU A 105 -7.45 -19.45 -28.30
N LEU A 106 -8.62 -18.98 -27.84
CA LEU A 106 -8.93 -18.84 -26.42
C LEU A 106 -9.02 -20.17 -25.67
N LYS A 107 -9.19 -21.29 -26.39
CA LYS A 107 -9.30 -22.64 -25.81
C LYS A 107 -7.95 -23.35 -25.73
N THR A 108 -6.87 -22.72 -26.21
CA THR A 108 -5.56 -23.34 -26.26
C THR A 108 -4.80 -23.22 -24.92
N PRO A 109 -3.92 -24.18 -24.59
CA PRO A 109 -3.01 -24.04 -23.45
C PRO A 109 -2.10 -22.81 -23.55
N GLU A 110 -1.78 -22.37 -24.78
CA GLU A 110 -1.00 -21.15 -24.97
C GLU A 110 -1.77 -19.90 -24.58
N PHE A 111 -3.06 -19.81 -24.92
CA PHE A 111 -3.88 -18.71 -24.41
C PHE A 111 -3.92 -18.69 -22.89
N ALA A 112 -4.01 -19.84 -22.22
CA ALA A 112 -3.94 -19.88 -20.76
C ALA A 112 -2.60 -19.36 -20.21
N LYS A 113 -1.47 -19.58 -20.90
CA LYS A 113 -0.18 -19.01 -20.52
C LYS A 113 -0.14 -17.49 -20.76
N MET A 114 -0.60 -17.04 -21.92
CA MET A 114 -0.69 -15.61 -22.26
C MET A 114 -1.60 -14.86 -21.28
N TRP A 115 -2.76 -15.43 -20.94
CA TRP A 115 -3.71 -14.85 -20.00
C TRP A 115 -3.12 -14.75 -18.59
N ARG A 116 -2.46 -15.80 -18.09
CA ARG A 116 -1.74 -15.74 -16.81
C ARG A 116 -0.63 -14.67 -16.80
N ALA A 117 0.10 -14.52 -17.91
CA ALA A 117 1.09 -13.47 -18.05
C ALA A 117 0.45 -12.08 -18.01
N LYS A 118 -0.64 -11.88 -18.77
CA LYS A 118 -1.37 -10.63 -18.81
C LYS A 118 -2.00 -10.27 -17.48
N ALA A 119 -2.55 -11.24 -16.77
CA ALA A 119 -3.09 -11.05 -15.42
C ALA A 119 -2.03 -10.52 -14.46
N ARG A 120 -0.81 -11.08 -14.50
CA ARG A 120 0.30 -10.54 -13.69
C ARG A 120 0.62 -9.08 -14.04
N GLU A 121 0.64 -8.72 -15.32
CA GLU A 121 0.88 -7.34 -15.74
C GLU A 121 -0.20 -6.38 -15.20
N VAL A 122 -1.48 -6.74 -15.37
CA VAL A 122 -2.61 -5.93 -14.89
C VAL A 122 -2.56 -5.76 -13.37
N LEU A 123 -2.34 -6.84 -12.61
CA LEU A 123 -2.23 -6.77 -11.16
C LEU A 123 -1.09 -5.85 -10.68
N VAL A 124 0.05 -5.89 -11.37
CA VAL A 124 1.18 -4.98 -11.08
C VAL A 124 0.80 -3.53 -11.40
N GLN A 125 0.15 -3.28 -12.53
CA GLN A 125 -0.30 -1.94 -12.92
C GLN A 125 -1.34 -1.38 -11.95
N ASP A 126 -2.30 -2.19 -11.52
CA ASP A 126 -3.32 -1.81 -10.55
C ASP A 126 -2.73 -1.49 -9.18
N GLU A 127 -1.76 -2.27 -8.70
CA GLU A 127 -1.06 -1.97 -7.47
C GLU A 127 -0.25 -0.66 -7.57
N HIS A 128 0.42 -0.42 -8.71
CA HIS A 128 1.09 0.86 -8.97
C HIS A 128 0.11 2.03 -8.97
N ARG A 129 -1.05 1.88 -9.62
CA ARG A 129 -2.13 2.88 -9.64
C ARG A 129 -2.65 3.14 -8.22
N ARG A 130 -2.94 2.09 -7.47
CA ARG A 130 -3.42 2.16 -6.07
C ARG A 130 -2.42 2.89 -5.18
N ARG A 131 -1.13 2.55 -5.26
CA ARG A 131 -0.06 3.23 -4.50
C ARG A 131 0.06 4.70 -4.85
N LYS A 132 -0.04 5.04 -6.13
CA LYS A 132 0.01 6.44 -6.58
C LYS A 132 -1.18 7.24 -6.06
N LEU A 133 -2.39 6.70 -6.14
CA LEU A 133 -3.60 7.33 -5.62
C LEU A 133 -3.55 7.49 -4.10
N ALA A 134 -3.15 6.44 -3.36
CA ALA A 134 -3.00 6.50 -1.91
C ALA A 134 -1.98 7.58 -1.48
N LYS A 135 -0.84 7.66 -2.18
CA LYS A 135 0.17 8.70 -1.93
C LYS A 135 -0.37 10.11 -2.21
N ALA A 136 -1.14 10.29 -3.29
CA ALA A 136 -1.74 11.57 -3.63
C ALA A 136 -2.74 12.02 -2.56
N MET A 137 -3.63 11.12 -2.12
CA MET A 137 -4.60 11.40 -1.05
C MET A 137 -3.90 11.79 0.26
N MET A 138 -2.87 11.04 0.69
CA MET A 138 -2.11 11.36 1.91
C MET A 138 -1.43 12.73 1.82
N GLN A 139 -0.93 13.12 0.66
CA GLN A 139 -0.32 14.44 0.47
C GLN A 139 -1.36 15.57 0.49
N GLU A 140 -2.54 15.34 -0.07
CA GLU A 140 -3.65 16.29 -0.05
C GLU A 140 -4.18 16.48 1.37
N GLU A 141 -4.40 15.39 2.10
CA GLU A 141 -4.79 15.41 3.52
C GLU A 141 -3.75 16.16 4.37
N GLY A 142 -2.45 15.90 4.16
CA GLY A 142 -1.39 16.64 4.86
C GLY A 142 -1.34 18.13 4.52
N ARG A 143 -1.66 18.52 3.29
CA ARG A 143 -1.76 19.95 2.90
C ARG A 143 -2.96 20.61 3.56
N GLU A 144 -4.09 19.90 3.62
CA GLU A 144 -5.31 20.42 4.21
C GLU A 144 -5.17 20.55 5.74
N GLN A 145 -4.57 19.55 6.39
CA GLN A 145 -4.24 19.62 7.81
C GLN A 145 -3.34 20.81 8.11
N LYS A 146 -2.29 21.02 7.31
CA LYS A 146 -1.39 22.17 7.49
C LYS A 146 -2.13 23.51 7.36
N LYS A 147 -3.04 23.66 6.39
CA LYS A 147 -3.84 24.88 6.26
C LYS A 147 -4.74 25.11 7.49
N GLN A 148 -5.38 24.05 7.99
CA GLN A 148 -6.23 24.14 9.18
C GLN A 148 -5.40 24.55 10.41
N ASP A 149 -4.22 23.98 10.57
CA ASP A 149 -3.30 24.32 11.67
C ASP A 149 -2.81 25.77 11.55
N ASP A 150 -2.41 26.20 10.36
CA ASP A 150 -1.95 27.58 10.08
C ASP A 150 -3.09 28.60 10.34
N GLU A 151 -4.33 28.30 9.95
CA GLU A 151 -5.50 29.15 10.22
C GLU A 151 -5.81 29.24 11.71
N LEU A 152 -5.75 28.10 12.43
CA LEU A 152 -5.92 28.06 13.88
C LEU A 152 -4.83 28.86 14.59
N GLU A 153 -3.58 28.75 14.15
CA GLU A 153 -2.46 29.50 14.71
C GLU A 153 -2.61 31.00 14.43
N GLU A 154 -2.99 31.39 13.21
CA GLU A 154 -3.24 32.79 12.89
C GLU A 154 -4.38 33.36 13.73
N ARG A 155 -5.46 32.60 13.92
CA ARG A 155 -6.59 32.99 14.77
C ARG A 155 -6.15 33.15 16.23
N LYS A 156 -5.32 32.23 16.74
CA LYS A 156 -4.73 32.34 18.08
C LYS A 156 -3.85 33.58 18.20
N ARG A 157 -3.00 33.83 17.21
CA ARG A 157 -2.11 35.01 17.15
C ARG A 157 -2.90 36.33 17.12
N LYS A 158 -3.95 36.41 16.29
CA LYS A 158 -4.84 37.58 16.22
C LYS A 158 -5.53 37.83 17.55
N ARG A 159 -6.08 36.78 18.17
CA ARG A 159 -6.71 36.87 19.50
C ARG A 159 -5.72 37.33 20.56
N GLN A 160 -4.50 36.79 20.58
CA GLN A 160 -3.46 37.18 21.54
C GLN A 160 -3.07 38.65 21.34
N HIS A 161 -2.83 39.07 20.10
CA HIS A 161 -2.50 40.47 19.80
C HIS A 161 -3.62 41.43 20.23
N GLU A 162 -4.89 41.09 20.00
CA GLU A 162 -6.03 41.90 20.45
C GLU A 162 -6.11 41.99 21.99
N GLN A 163 -5.87 40.88 22.69
CA GLN A 163 -5.78 40.87 24.15
C GLN A 163 -4.64 41.75 24.67
N ASP A 164 -3.43 41.63 24.10
CA ASP A 164 -2.27 42.43 24.48
C ASP A 164 -2.48 43.93 24.16
N TRP A 165 -3.16 44.22 23.03
CA TRP A 165 -3.53 45.57 22.65
C TRP A 165 -4.49 46.18 23.66
N GLU A 166 -5.56 45.50 24.07
CA GLU A 166 -6.48 45.98 25.10
C GLU A 166 -5.79 46.12 26.47
N ALA A 167 -4.95 45.17 26.86
CA ALA A 167 -4.22 45.22 28.13
C ALA A 167 -3.30 46.45 28.25
N THR A 168 -2.70 46.89 27.14
CA THR A 168 -1.83 48.07 27.10
C THR A 168 -2.57 49.37 26.73
N ARG A 169 -3.91 49.33 26.59
CA ARG A 169 -4.74 50.47 26.19
C ARG A 169 -4.59 51.67 27.11
N ASP A 170 -4.73 51.48 28.42
CA ASP A 170 -4.66 52.58 29.39
C ASP A 170 -3.29 53.25 29.42
N GLN A 171 -2.22 52.44 29.35
CA GLN A 171 -0.84 52.93 29.26
C GLN A 171 -0.61 53.75 27.98
N ARG A 172 -1.15 53.30 26.84
CA ARG A 172 -1.08 54.06 25.57
C ARG A 172 -1.88 55.36 25.65
N ILE A 173 -3.08 55.34 26.24
CA ILE A 173 -3.91 56.54 26.44
C ILE A 173 -3.18 57.54 27.34
N ASP A 174 -2.58 57.10 28.45
CA ASP A 174 -1.85 57.98 29.35
C ASP A 174 -0.61 58.58 28.65
N SER A 175 0.17 57.77 27.94
CA SER A 175 1.30 58.23 27.13
C SER A 175 0.89 59.25 26.07
N TRP A 176 -0.25 59.05 25.41
CA TRP A 176 -0.79 59.99 24.42
C TRP A 176 -1.26 61.30 25.06
N ARG A 177 -1.94 61.23 26.22
CA ARG A 177 -2.33 62.42 27.00
C ARG A 177 -1.11 63.23 27.44
N GLN A 178 -0.03 62.57 27.85
CA GLN A 178 1.24 63.21 28.21
C GLN A 178 1.91 63.87 27.00
N PHE A 179 1.93 63.21 25.84
CA PHE A 179 2.46 63.79 24.59
C PHE A 179 1.67 65.02 24.13
N GLN A 180 0.33 64.98 24.21
CA GLN A 180 -0.51 66.13 23.89
C GLN A 180 -0.28 67.31 24.85
N LYS A 181 -0.10 67.04 26.16
CA LYS A 181 0.33 68.05 27.13
C LYS A 181 1.72 68.64 26.79
N GLY A 182 2.63 67.83 26.26
CA GLY A 182 3.95 68.27 25.78
C GLY A 182 3.91 69.18 24.54
N LYS A 183 2.91 69.02 23.65
CA LYS A 183 2.68 69.93 22.51
C LYS A 183 2.16 71.32 22.90
N GLY A 184 1.69 71.52 24.13
CA GLY A 184 1.35 72.83 24.69
C GLY A 184 2.50 73.54 25.39
N SER A 185 3.66 72.88 25.55
CA SER A 185 4.82 73.44 26.25
C SER A 185 6.05 73.46 25.35
N GLU A 186 6.08 74.38 24.38
CA GLU A 186 7.33 74.86 23.82
C GLU A 186 8.10 75.60 24.94
N LYS A 187 8.89 74.87 25.73
CA LYS A 187 9.82 75.48 26.69
C LYS A 187 10.84 76.28 25.89
N LYS A 188 10.70 77.62 25.91
CA LYS A 188 11.73 78.59 25.52
C LYS A 188 13.12 78.08 25.92
N LYS A 189 13.98 77.79 24.93
CA LYS A 189 15.42 77.58 25.16
C LYS A 189 15.96 78.82 25.88
N LYS A 190 16.40 78.65 27.13
CA LYS A 190 17.09 79.68 27.91
C LYS A 190 18.42 79.96 27.20
N LYS A 191 18.59 81.17 26.64
CA LYS A 191 19.89 81.61 26.10
C LYS A 191 20.93 81.55 27.24
N LEU A 192 21.99 80.77 27.06
CA LEU A 192 23.19 80.92 27.88
C LEU A 192 23.83 82.28 27.54
N LYS A 193 24.17 83.06 28.57
CA LYS A 193 24.93 84.31 28.42
C LYS A 193 26.40 83.97 28.11
N PRO A 194 27.09 84.72 27.24
CA PRO A 194 28.52 84.57 27.07
C PRO A 194 29.27 85.18 28.26
N ILE A 195 30.34 84.50 28.66
CA ILE A 195 31.31 84.91 29.67
C ILE A 195 32.06 86.16 29.16
N GLY A 196 32.10 87.18 30.01
CA GLY A 196 33.05 88.29 29.96
C GLY A 196 33.75 88.38 31.31
#